data_AF-A0A383CBB1-F1
#
_entry.id   AF-A0A383CBB1-F1
#
_cell.length_a   1.000
_cell.length_b   1.000
_cell.length_c   1.000
_cell.angle_alpha   90.00
_cell.angle_beta   90.00
_cell.angle_gamma   90.00
#
_symmetry.space_group_name_H-M   'P 1'
#
loop_
_entity.id
_entity.type
_entity.pdbx_description
1 polymer ?
#
loop_
_entity_poly.entity_id
_entity_poly.type
_entity_poly.pdbx_seq_one_letter_code
_entity_poly.pdbx_strand_id
1 'polypeptide(L)'
;AQLNSVGHQVTVYERADRIGGLLMYGIPNMKLDKHEVVERRLDLMRQEGVEFITNADIGGGQNGTLSVTEILREIDVMLLATGATVPRHLPIPGREFNGVHFAMEFLTKNTKSLLDSNLQDGNYINAKDKDVIVIGGGDTGTDCLGTSMRHICRTLTNFELFPIPPVERSNGNPWPLWPTIFQVDYGHEEAAARFGKDPRVYSISSTEFLDDGNGNLTGLKTIDVTLENGKFKNVEGSERI
;
A
#
# COMPACT_ATOMS: atom_id res chain seq x y z
N ALA A 1 -2.69 -22.46 -11.83
CA ALA A 1 -3.46 -23.13 -12.89
C ALA A 1 -2.60 -23.51 -14.11
N GLN A 2 -1.88 -22.62 -14.80
CA GLN A 2 -1.26 -22.97 -16.10
C GLN A 2 -0.30 -24.18 -16.05
N LEU A 3 0.70 -24.20 -15.15
CA LEU A 3 1.63 -25.34 -15.03
C LEU A 3 0.93 -26.63 -14.57
N ASN A 4 0.02 -26.52 -13.60
CA ASN A 4 -0.76 -27.66 -13.11
C ASN A 4 -1.69 -28.23 -14.21
N SER A 5 -2.30 -27.37 -15.04
CA SER A 5 -3.19 -27.79 -16.13
C SER A 5 -2.51 -28.61 -17.23
N VAL A 6 -1.18 -28.54 -17.32
CA VAL A 6 -0.38 -29.35 -18.25
C VAL A 6 0.32 -30.54 -17.54
N GLY A 7 -0.07 -30.85 -16.31
CA GLY A 7 0.32 -32.08 -15.59
C GLY A 7 1.48 -31.94 -14.59
N HIS A 8 1.97 -30.73 -14.31
CA HIS A 8 3.00 -30.52 -13.30
C HIS A 8 2.43 -30.49 -11.88
N GLN A 9 3.14 -31.09 -10.93
CA GLN A 9 2.89 -30.85 -9.49
C GLN A 9 3.42 -29.47 -9.13
N VAL A 10 2.62 -28.66 -8.44
CA VAL A 10 2.95 -27.27 -8.11
C VAL A 10 2.75 -27.03 -6.63
N THR A 11 3.80 -26.59 -5.96
CA THR A 11 3.79 -26.14 -4.57
C THR A 11 4.15 -24.66 -4.52
N VAL A 12 3.35 -23.86 -3.82
CA VAL A 12 3.56 -22.42 -3.62
C VAL A 12 3.95 -22.19 -2.16
N TYR A 13 5.12 -21.62 -1.96
CA TYR A 13 5.60 -21.18 -0.65
C TYR A 13 5.26 -19.69 -0.46
N GLU A 14 4.60 -19.38 0.64
CA GLU A 14 4.21 -18.02 1.02
C GLU A 14 4.76 -17.72 2.42
N ARG A 15 5.41 -16.56 2.54
CA ARG A 15 5.97 -16.10 3.81
C ARG A 15 4.89 -15.76 4.82
N ALA A 16 3.78 -15.18 4.36
CA ALA A 16 2.66 -14.81 5.19
C ALA A 16 1.82 -16.01 5.64
N ASP A 17 0.94 -15.78 6.61
CA ASP A 17 -0.01 -16.76 7.14
C ASP A 17 -1.21 -17.03 6.21
N ARG A 18 -1.38 -16.21 5.17
CA ARG A 18 -2.43 -16.36 4.15
C ARG A 18 -1.87 -16.13 2.75
N ILE A 19 -2.42 -16.87 1.78
CA ILE A 19 -2.05 -16.76 0.37
C ILE A 19 -2.74 -15.55 -0.26
N GLY A 20 -2.13 -14.99 -1.31
CA GLY A 20 -2.72 -13.95 -2.16
C GLY A 20 -1.90 -12.67 -2.22
N GLY A 21 -0.80 -12.57 -1.47
CA GLY A 21 0.11 -11.42 -1.49
C GLY A 21 -0.63 -10.10 -1.24
N LEU A 22 -0.40 -9.10 -2.09
CA LEU A 22 -1.06 -7.80 -1.98
C LEU A 22 -2.58 -7.88 -2.21
N LEU A 23 -3.10 -8.88 -2.94
CA LEU A 23 -4.55 -9.05 -3.06
C LEU A 23 -5.19 -9.42 -1.72
N MET A 24 -4.42 -10.12 -0.87
CA MET A 24 -4.85 -10.52 0.47
C MET A 24 -4.63 -9.40 1.50
N TYR A 25 -3.42 -8.83 1.58
CA TYR A 25 -3.07 -7.89 2.67
C TYR A 25 -2.79 -6.44 2.24
N GLY A 26 -2.64 -6.16 0.95
CA GLY A 26 -2.38 -4.81 0.46
C GLY A 26 -3.64 -4.05 0.04
N ILE A 27 -4.50 -4.70 -0.72
CA ILE A 27 -5.76 -4.13 -1.20
C ILE A 27 -6.81 -4.35 -0.12
N PRO A 28 -7.51 -3.32 0.36
CA PRO A 28 -8.47 -3.46 1.45
C PRO A 28 -9.82 -4.06 0.99
N ASN A 29 -10.60 -4.60 1.93
CA ASN A 29 -11.82 -5.37 1.63
C ASN A 29 -12.89 -4.59 0.85
N MET A 30 -13.01 -3.27 1.05
CA MET A 30 -14.01 -2.48 0.30
C MET A 30 -13.72 -2.37 -1.19
N LYS A 31 -12.47 -2.58 -1.62
CA LYS A 31 -12.05 -2.57 -3.03
C LYS A 31 -12.01 -3.98 -3.63
N LEU A 32 -11.59 -4.97 -2.84
CA LEU A 32 -11.49 -6.36 -3.27
C LEU A 32 -11.89 -7.29 -2.12
N ASP A 33 -13.01 -7.99 -2.30
CA ASP A 33 -13.50 -8.96 -1.32
C ASP A 33 -12.54 -10.15 -1.19
N LYS A 34 -12.17 -10.48 0.05
CA LYS A 34 -11.21 -11.55 0.34
C LYS A 34 -11.83 -12.93 0.26
N HIS A 35 -13.12 -13.07 0.58
CA HIS A 35 -13.82 -14.35 0.57
C HIS A 35 -14.36 -14.68 -0.82
N GLU A 36 -15.16 -13.80 -1.40
CA GLU A 36 -15.91 -14.06 -2.64
C GLU A 36 -15.00 -14.06 -3.89
N VAL A 37 -13.86 -13.37 -3.83
CA VAL A 37 -12.94 -13.24 -4.97
C VAL A 37 -11.63 -13.95 -4.72
N VAL A 38 -10.87 -13.56 -3.68
CA VAL A 38 -9.51 -14.07 -3.47
C VAL A 38 -9.54 -15.54 -3.04
N GLU A 39 -10.19 -15.87 -1.93
CA GLU A 39 -10.27 -17.26 -1.45
C GLU A 39 -10.96 -18.16 -2.44
N ARG A 40 -12.06 -17.73 -3.08
CA ARG A 40 -12.70 -18.52 -4.15
C ARG A 40 -11.71 -18.89 -5.27
N ARG A 41 -10.82 -17.98 -5.68
CA ARG A 41 -9.80 -18.28 -6.71
C ARG A 41 -8.74 -19.23 -6.19
N LEU A 42 -8.33 -19.09 -4.93
CA LEU A 42 -7.37 -19.98 -4.28
C LEU A 42 -7.94 -21.38 -4.09
N ASP A 43 -9.22 -21.50 -3.73
CA ASP A 43 -9.92 -22.79 -3.59
C ASP A 43 -9.97 -23.55 -4.91
N LEU A 44 -10.21 -22.86 -6.02
CA LEU A 44 -10.11 -23.48 -7.35
C LEU A 44 -8.69 -24.02 -7.61
N MET A 45 -7.65 -23.27 -7.24
CA MET A 45 -6.26 -23.74 -7.39
C MET A 45 -5.96 -24.93 -6.48
N ARG A 46 -6.47 -24.93 -5.23
CA ARG A 46 -6.35 -26.07 -4.31
C ARG A 46 -7.06 -27.30 -4.87
N GLN A 47 -8.26 -27.14 -5.42
CA GLN A 47 -9.03 -28.22 -6.06
C GLN A 47 -8.36 -28.77 -7.33
N GLU A 48 -7.63 -27.92 -8.07
CA GLU A 48 -6.76 -28.32 -9.18
C GLU A 48 -5.50 -29.10 -8.70
N GLY A 49 -5.24 -29.16 -7.38
CA GLY A 49 -4.10 -29.88 -6.82
C GLY A 49 -2.85 -29.03 -6.64
N VAL A 50 -2.97 -27.69 -6.64
CA VAL A 50 -1.87 -26.81 -6.22
C VAL A 50 -1.76 -26.82 -4.69
N GLU A 51 -0.58 -27.17 -4.20
CA GLU A 51 -0.27 -27.15 -2.77
C GLU A 51 0.21 -25.76 -2.34
N PHE A 52 -0.20 -25.33 -1.14
CA PHE A 52 0.19 -24.06 -0.56
C PHE A 52 0.81 -24.28 0.81
N ILE A 53 2.01 -23.74 1.01
CA ILE A 53 2.74 -23.78 2.29
C ILE A 53 2.92 -22.34 2.75
N THR A 54 2.11 -21.95 3.74
CA THR A 54 2.14 -20.63 4.39
C THR A 54 3.18 -20.58 5.51
N ASN A 55 3.50 -19.39 6.01
CA ASN A 55 4.54 -19.16 7.03
C ASN A 55 5.92 -19.72 6.61
N ALA A 56 6.17 -19.80 5.31
CA ALA A 56 7.37 -20.35 4.71
C ALA A 56 8.17 -19.22 4.05
N ASP A 57 8.99 -18.54 4.84
CA ASP A 57 9.93 -17.56 4.31
C ASP A 57 11.12 -18.26 3.66
N ILE A 58 11.33 -18.07 2.36
CA ILE A 58 12.40 -18.73 1.61
C ILE A 58 13.62 -17.83 1.51
N GLY A 59 14.77 -18.33 1.97
CA GLY A 59 16.03 -17.59 2.00
C GLY A 59 17.24 -18.51 2.01
N GLY A 60 18.28 -18.09 2.73
CA GLY A 60 19.54 -18.84 2.80
C GLY A 60 19.53 -20.05 3.74
N GLY A 61 18.45 -20.26 4.51
CA GLY A 61 18.43 -21.25 5.61
C GLY A 61 18.92 -20.68 6.95
N GLN A 62 19.05 -19.35 7.05
CA GLN A 62 19.43 -18.64 8.28
C GLN A 62 18.29 -17.73 8.73
N ASN A 63 18.34 -17.25 9.98
CA ASN A 63 17.38 -16.29 10.55
C ASN A 63 15.92 -16.74 10.46
N GLY A 64 15.66 -18.05 10.58
CA GLY A 64 14.31 -18.62 10.50
C GLY A 64 13.76 -18.81 9.09
N THR A 65 14.55 -18.54 8.04
CA THR A 65 14.16 -18.84 6.66
C THR A 65 14.43 -20.30 6.29
N LEU A 66 13.61 -20.86 5.41
CA LEU A 66 13.85 -22.15 4.76
C LEU A 66 14.95 -21.99 3.70
N SER A 67 15.80 -23.00 3.54
CA SER A 67 16.90 -22.97 2.59
C SER A 67 16.41 -23.18 1.15
N VAL A 68 16.57 -22.17 0.32
CA VAL A 68 16.30 -22.27 -1.12
C VAL A 68 17.12 -23.39 -1.77
N THR A 69 18.35 -23.62 -1.29
CA THR A 69 19.25 -24.64 -1.85
C THR A 69 18.84 -26.06 -1.48
N GLU A 70 18.12 -26.26 -0.38
CA GLU A 70 17.56 -27.56 -0.02
C GLU A 70 16.33 -27.85 -0.87
N ILE A 71 15.42 -26.87 -1.01
CA ILE A 71 14.22 -26.99 -1.84
C ILE A 71 14.58 -27.29 -3.30
N LEU A 72 15.60 -26.63 -3.85
CA LEU A 72 16.07 -26.85 -5.22
C LEU A 72 16.58 -28.29 -5.48
N ARG A 73 16.84 -29.10 -4.46
CA ARG A 73 17.23 -30.51 -4.63
C ARG A 73 16.03 -31.43 -4.86
N GLU A 74 14.83 -30.95 -4.52
CA GLU A 74 13.59 -31.73 -4.52
C GLU A 74 12.65 -31.34 -5.67
N ILE A 75 12.98 -30.29 -6.44
CA ILE A 75 12.14 -29.78 -7.53
C ILE A 75 12.94 -29.59 -8.81
N ASP A 76 12.26 -29.67 -9.95
CA ASP A 76 12.89 -29.45 -11.27
C ASP A 76 13.04 -27.96 -11.62
N VAL A 77 12.11 -27.11 -11.17
CA VAL A 77 12.03 -25.70 -11.55
C VAL A 77 11.55 -24.85 -10.38
N MET A 78 12.16 -23.68 -10.19
CA MET A 78 11.73 -22.66 -9.23
C MET A 78 11.30 -21.37 -9.94
N LEU A 79 10.12 -20.86 -9.61
CA LEU A 79 9.65 -19.54 -10.04
C LEU A 79 9.73 -18.57 -8.86
N LEU A 80 10.48 -17.48 -9.02
CA LEU A 80 10.53 -16.39 -8.04
C LEU A 80 9.42 -15.38 -8.33
N ALA A 81 8.41 -15.34 -7.46
CA ALA A 81 7.25 -14.44 -7.56
C ALA A 81 7.00 -13.67 -6.26
N THR A 82 8.07 -13.22 -5.59
CA THR A 82 8.05 -12.65 -4.23
C THR A 82 7.57 -11.19 -4.16
N GLY A 83 7.41 -10.53 -5.31
CA GLY A 83 6.97 -9.14 -5.39
C GLY A 83 7.97 -8.11 -4.84
N ALA A 84 7.52 -6.87 -4.66
CA ALA A 84 8.32 -5.76 -4.15
C ALA A 84 7.81 -5.32 -2.76
N THR A 85 8.43 -5.85 -1.70
CA THR A 85 7.98 -5.64 -0.31
C THR A 85 8.68 -4.49 0.41
N VAL A 86 9.76 -3.96 -0.18
CA VAL A 86 10.53 -2.84 0.40
C VAL A 86 9.80 -1.52 0.09
N PRO A 87 9.30 -0.80 1.11
CA PRO A 87 8.62 0.47 0.89
C PRO A 87 9.62 1.55 0.46
N ARG A 88 9.12 2.56 -0.26
CA ARG A 88 9.91 3.77 -0.53
C ARG A 88 10.05 4.58 0.76
N HIS A 89 11.29 4.81 1.17
CA HIS A 89 11.60 5.57 2.37
C HIS A 89 11.62 7.08 2.07
N LEU A 90 11.09 7.89 2.99
CA LEU A 90 11.16 9.35 2.95
C LEU A 90 12.07 9.81 4.12
N PRO A 91 13.37 10.03 3.90
CA PRO A 91 14.34 10.31 4.95
C PRO A 91 14.35 11.80 5.33
N ILE A 92 13.25 12.29 5.87
CA ILE A 92 13.14 13.66 6.42
C ILE A 92 13.18 13.62 7.96
N PRO A 93 13.57 14.71 8.64
CA PRO A 93 13.63 14.75 10.11
C PRO A 93 12.29 14.37 10.75
N GLY A 94 12.35 13.65 11.88
CA GLY A 94 11.19 13.16 12.62
C GLY A 94 10.50 11.92 12.02
N ARG A 95 11.12 11.26 11.05
CA ARG A 95 10.59 10.03 10.42
C ARG A 95 10.33 8.91 11.43
N GLU A 96 11.07 8.88 12.52
CA GLU A 96 11.02 7.91 13.60
C GLU A 96 9.88 8.13 14.61
N PHE A 97 9.16 9.25 14.53
CA PHE A 97 8.11 9.58 15.48
C PHE A 97 6.93 8.60 15.44
N ASN A 98 6.32 8.40 16.61
CA ASN A 98 5.10 7.63 16.75
C ASN A 98 3.98 8.29 15.93
N GLY A 99 3.31 7.50 15.09
CA GLY A 99 2.27 7.97 14.18
C GLY A 99 2.72 8.10 12.73
N VAL A 100 4.02 7.96 12.43
CA VAL A 100 4.53 7.94 11.05
C VAL A 100 4.68 6.51 10.55
N HIS A 101 3.70 6.05 9.76
CA HIS A 101 3.62 4.67 9.28
C HIS A 101 3.88 4.55 7.78
N PHE A 102 4.43 3.41 7.36
CA PHE A 102 4.37 3.05 5.94
C PHE A 102 2.96 2.64 5.56
N ALA A 103 2.54 2.95 4.33
CA ALA A 103 1.21 2.59 3.85
C ALA A 103 0.94 1.08 3.92
N MET A 104 1.92 0.26 3.50
CA MET A 104 1.78 -1.20 3.57
C MET A 104 1.75 -1.75 4.99
N GLU A 105 2.38 -1.08 5.97
CA GLU A 105 2.25 -1.45 7.38
C GLU A 105 0.81 -1.19 7.85
N PHE A 106 0.27 -0.01 7.53
CA PHE A 106 -1.09 0.39 7.85
C PHE A 106 -2.13 -0.56 7.23
N LEU A 107 -2.06 -0.81 5.92
CA LEU A 107 -3.04 -1.63 5.21
C LEU A 107 -2.97 -3.11 5.61
N THR A 108 -1.77 -3.66 5.76
CA THR A 108 -1.57 -5.06 6.15
C THR A 108 -2.13 -5.33 7.54
N LYS A 109 -1.76 -4.50 8.54
CA LYS A 109 -2.24 -4.67 9.92
C LYS A 109 -3.76 -4.56 10.00
N ASN A 110 -4.36 -3.60 9.28
CA ASN A 110 -5.81 -3.42 9.24
C ASN A 110 -6.52 -4.62 8.61
N THR A 111 -6.07 -5.06 7.44
CA THR A 111 -6.69 -6.21 6.76
C THR A 111 -6.54 -7.48 7.59
N LYS A 112 -5.37 -7.72 8.17
CA LYS A 112 -5.13 -8.87 9.04
C LYS A 112 -6.04 -8.87 10.28
N SER A 113 -6.08 -7.76 11.02
CA SER A 113 -6.94 -7.63 12.21
C SER A 113 -8.44 -7.76 11.86
N LEU A 114 -8.86 -7.25 10.70
CA LEU A 114 -10.23 -7.43 10.19
C LEU A 114 -10.54 -8.91 9.92
N LEU A 115 -9.66 -9.63 9.24
CA LEU A 115 -9.85 -11.05 8.92
C LEU A 115 -9.71 -11.96 10.14
N ASP A 116 -8.82 -11.63 11.08
CA ASP A 116 -8.55 -12.43 12.27
C ASP A 116 -9.66 -12.29 13.33
N SER A 117 -10.19 -11.07 13.49
CA SER A 117 -11.04 -10.76 14.64
C SER A 117 -12.13 -9.72 14.38
N ASN A 118 -12.34 -9.30 13.13
CA ASN A 118 -13.21 -8.16 12.81
C ASN A 118 -12.81 -6.90 13.61
N LEU A 119 -11.50 -6.62 13.67
CA LEU A 119 -10.88 -5.51 14.38
C LEU A 119 -11.02 -5.55 15.92
N GLN A 120 -11.54 -6.64 16.50
CA GLN A 120 -11.77 -6.73 17.95
C GLN A 120 -10.49 -6.97 18.76
N ASP A 121 -9.43 -7.47 18.12
CA ASP A 121 -8.14 -7.69 18.78
C ASP A 121 -7.32 -6.41 19.01
N GLY A 122 -7.71 -5.29 18.39
CA GLY A 122 -6.97 -4.02 18.48
C GLY A 122 -5.60 -4.03 17.79
N ASN A 123 -5.24 -5.09 17.06
CA ASN A 123 -3.92 -5.26 16.43
C ASN A 123 -3.81 -4.55 15.08
N TYR A 124 -4.30 -3.32 15.01
CA TYR A 124 -4.26 -2.48 13.82
C TYR A 124 -3.87 -1.05 14.15
N ILE A 125 -3.44 -0.31 13.12
CA ILE A 125 -3.17 1.11 13.29
C ILE A 125 -4.51 1.84 13.19
N ASN A 126 -4.97 2.35 14.32
CA ASN A 126 -6.25 3.01 14.45
C ASN A 126 -6.18 4.48 14.00
N ALA A 127 -7.06 4.86 13.08
CA ALA A 127 -7.20 6.21 12.53
C ALA A 127 -8.45 6.95 13.03
N LYS A 128 -9.26 6.31 13.88
CA LYS A 128 -10.49 6.88 14.44
C LYS A 128 -10.20 8.16 15.20
N ASP A 129 -11.01 9.20 14.94
CA ASP A 129 -10.93 10.51 15.59
C ASP A 129 -9.58 11.24 15.43
N LYS A 130 -8.71 10.78 14.52
CA LYS A 130 -7.40 11.40 14.23
C LYS A 130 -7.45 12.31 13.01
N ASP A 131 -6.53 13.27 12.97
CA ASP A 131 -6.20 14.00 11.75
C ASP A 131 -5.18 13.18 10.95
N VAL A 132 -5.54 12.81 9.72
CA VAL A 132 -4.76 11.86 8.92
C VAL A 132 -4.19 12.55 7.69
N ILE A 133 -2.87 12.40 7.51
CA ILE A 133 -2.16 12.83 6.30
C ILE A 133 -1.64 11.59 5.58
N VAL A 134 -2.00 11.44 4.31
CA VAL A 134 -1.47 10.40 3.41
C VAL A 134 -0.50 11.05 2.43
N ILE A 135 0.76 10.60 2.42
CA ILE A 135 1.80 11.13 1.53
C ILE A 135 1.96 10.17 0.34
N GLY A 136 1.68 10.67 -0.87
CA GLY A 136 1.66 9.95 -2.15
C GLY A 136 0.24 9.76 -2.70
N GLY A 137 0.02 10.03 -3.99
CA GLY A 137 -1.29 9.96 -4.65
C GLY A 137 -1.48 8.79 -5.63
N GLY A 138 -0.76 7.67 -5.43
CA GLY A 138 -1.02 6.43 -6.14
C GLY A 138 -2.12 5.58 -5.49
N ASP A 139 -2.43 4.41 -6.08
CA ASP A 139 -3.48 3.50 -5.60
C ASP A 139 -3.36 3.14 -4.11
N THR A 140 -2.13 2.89 -3.65
CA THR A 140 -1.86 2.60 -2.23
C THR A 140 -2.25 3.78 -1.32
N GLY A 141 -2.06 5.01 -1.78
CA GLY A 141 -2.50 6.21 -1.08
C GLY A 141 -4.03 6.26 -0.98
N THR A 142 -4.73 6.03 -2.10
CA THR A 142 -6.20 5.92 -2.11
C THR A 142 -6.71 4.84 -1.15
N ASP A 143 -6.03 3.70 -1.07
CA ASP A 143 -6.41 2.62 -0.14
C ASP A 143 -6.23 3.02 1.33
N CYS A 144 -5.20 3.82 1.64
CA CYS A 144 -5.05 4.44 2.95
C CYS A 144 -6.17 5.44 3.25
N LEU A 145 -6.61 6.23 2.27
CA LEU A 145 -7.75 7.14 2.42
C LEU A 145 -9.02 6.34 2.76
N GLY A 146 -9.37 5.36 1.93
CA GLY A 146 -10.57 4.55 2.13
C GLY A 146 -10.59 3.84 3.48
N THR A 147 -9.46 3.27 3.90
CA THR A 147 -9.34 2.60 5.21
C THR A 147 -9.51 3.60 6.37
N SER A 148 -8.88 4.78 6.28
CA SER A 148 -9.01 5.84 7.29
C SER A 148 -10.44 6.37 7.40
N MET A 149 -11.15 6.44 6.28
CA MET A 149 -12.57 6.80 6.22
C MET A 149 -13.46 5.79 6.96
N ARG A 150 -13.19 4.48 6.84
CA ARG A 150 -13.90 3.42 7.57
C ARG A 150 -13.65 3.50 9.08
N HIS A 151 -12.45 3.93 9.48
CA HIS A 151 -12.16 4.17 10.90
C HIS A 151 -12.83 5.42 11.46
N ILE A 152 -13.46 6.26 10.62
CA ILE A 152 -14.07 7.52 11.04
C ILE A 152 -12.99 8.47 11.57
N CYS A 153 -11.98 8.76 10.73
CA CYS A 153 -11.02 9.82 11.04
C CYS A 153 -11.69 11.20 11.16
N ARG A 154 -11.04 12.12 11.88
CA ARG A 154 -11.51 13.49 12.11
C ARG A 154 -11.30 14.37 10.88
N THR A 155 -10.10 14.34 10.32
CA THR A 155 -9.76 15.00 9.05
C THR A 155 -8.90 14.09 8.17
N LEU A 156 -8.89 14.36 6.87
CA LEU A 156 -8.14 13.56 5.90
C LEU A 156 -7.58 14.44 4.79
N THR A 157 -6.26 14.41 4.61
CA THR A 157 -5.54 15.16 3.58
C THR A 157 -4.58 14.23 2.85
N ASN A 158 -4.51 14.33 1.53
CA ASN A 158 -3.59 13.57 0.70
C ASN A 158 -2.58 14.50 0.01
N PHE A 159 -1.29 14.32 0.26
CA PHE A 159 -0.23 15.08 -0.37
C PHE A 159 0.30 14.38 -1.62
N GLU A 160 0.26 15.08 -2.74
CA GLU A 160 0.80 14.65 -4.02
C GLU A 160 1.94 15.60 -4.44
N LEU A 161 3.10 15.01 -4.70
CA LEU A 161 4.30 15.73 -5.11
C LEU A 161 4.16 16.31 -6.51
N PHE A 162 3.48 15.57 -7.40
CA PHE A 162 3.25 15.99 -8.77
C PHE A 162 2.15 17.07 -8.89
N PRO A 163 2.19 17.91 -9.93
CA PRO A 163 1.09 18.81 -10.24
C PRO A 163 -0.16 18.02 -10.64
N ILE A 164 -1.32 18.71 -10.65
CA ILE A 164 -2.58 18.14 -11.14
C ILE A 164 -2.36 17.59 -12.55
N PRO A 165 -2.58 16.28 -12.79
CA PRO A 165 -2.46 15.70 -14.12
C PRO A 165 -3.49 16.31 -15.09
N PRO A 166 -3.24 16.30 -16.42
CA PRO A 166 -4.18 16.81 -17.40
C PRO A 166 -5.46 15.96 -17.46
N VAL A 167 -6.57 16.53 -17.91
CA VAL A 167 -7.85 15.79 -18.05
C VAL A 167 -7.78 14.76 -19.19
N GLU A 168 -6.98 15.04 -20.23
CA GLU A 168 -6.81 14.18 -21.39
C GLU A 168 -5.36 13.76 -21.58
N ARG A 169 -5.14 12.64 -22.29
CA ARG A 169 -3.79 12.16 -22.62
C ARG A 169 -3.04 13.19 -23.45
N SER A 170 -1.80 13.47 -23.08
CA SER A 170 -0.91 14.28 -23.89
C SER A 170 -0.33 13.48 -25.07
N ASN A 171 0.14 14.15 -26.12
CA ASN A 171 0.84 13.52 -27.23
C ASN A 171 2.09 12.73 -26.79
N GLY A 172 2.66 13.06 -25.62
CA GLY A 172 3.81 12.35 -25.03
C GLY A 172 3.43 11.09 -24.24
N ASN A 173 2.14 10.77 -24.09
CA ASN A 173 1.64 9.58 -23.39
C ASN A 173 0.60 8.81 -24.22
N PRO A 174 0.98 8.28 -25.41
CA PRO A 174 0.07 7.54 -26.28
C PRO A 174 -0.28 6.16 -25.73
N TRP A 175 -1.39 5.60 -26.18
CA TRP A 175 -1.69 4.18 -25.98
C TRP A 175 -0.59 3.31 -26.66
N PRO A 176 -0.13 2.20 -26.06
CA PRO A 176 -0.67 1.49 -24.88
C PRO A 176 -0.06 1.89 -23.53
N LEU A 177 0.64 3.02 -23.41
CA LEU A 177 1.18 3.46 -22.11
C LEU A 177 0.05 3.74 -21.12
N TRP A 178 0.33 3.56 -19.82
CA TRP A 178 -0.62 3.90 -18.77
C TRP A 178 -0.96 5.39 -18.84
N PRO A 179 -2.26 5.77 -18.82
CA PRO A 179 -2.67 7.15 -18.96
C PRO A 179 -2.20 7.99 -17.78
N THR A 180 -1.45 9.05 -18.04
CA THR A 180 -1.13 10.09 -17.06
C THR A 180 -2.19 11.20 -17.17
N ILE A 181 -3.39 10.91 -16.65
CA ILE A 181 -4.53 11.83 -16.66
C ILE A 181 -5.09 11.99 -15.25
N PHE A 182 -5.87 13.05 -15.03
CA PHE A 182 -6.56 13.26 -13.78
C PHE A 182 -7.58 12.14 -13.58
N GLN A 183 -7.41 11.38 -12.51
CA GLN A 183 -8.31 10.31 -12.12
C GLN A 183 -8.80 10.56 -10.72
N VAL A 184 -10.08 10.28 -10.52
CA VAL A 184 -10.71 10.21 -9.20
C VAL A 184 -10.95 8.72 -8.94
N ASP A 185 -10.58 8.27 -7.75
CA ASP A 185 -10.72 6.89 -7.31
C ASP A 185 -11.57 6.89 -6.04
N TYR A 186 -12.10 5.74 -5.62
CA TYR A 186 -13.14 5.64 -4.59
C TYR A 186 -12.79 6.39 -3.29
N GLY A 187 -11.53 6.30 -2.83
CA GLY A 187 -11.09 6.99 -1.61
C GLY A 187 -11.12 8.51 -1.72
N HIS A 188 -10.89 9.05 -2.92
CA HIS A 188 -11.03 10.48 -3.20
C HIS A 188 -12.50 10.90 -3.19
N GLU A 189 -13.38 10.13 -3.85
CA GLU A 189 -14.82 10.40 -3.92
C GLU A 189 -15.47 10.39 -2.54
N GLU A 190 -15.17 9.36 -1.73
CA GLU A 190 -15.72 9.21 -0.39
C GLU A 190 -15.23 10.30 0.57
N ALA A 191 -13.94 10.63 0.51
CA ALA A 191 -13.39 11.73 1.30
C ALA A 191 -14.05 13.06 0.90
N ALA A 192 -14.21 13.32 -0.39
CA ALA A 192 -14.87 14.51 -0.88
C ALA A 192 -16.35 14.59 -0.47
N ALA A 193 -17.08 13.46 -0.53
CA ALA A 193 -18.46 13.39 -0.09
C ALA A 193 -18.62 13.68 1.41
N ARG A 194 -17.69 13.21 2.26
CA ARG A 194 -17.72 13.44 3.71
C ARG A 194 -17.26 14.83 4.12
N PHE A 195 -16.16 15.30 3.55
CA PHE A 195 -15.47 16.53 3.99
C PHE A 195 -15.77 17.75 3.10
N GLY A 196 -16.54 17.57 2.03
CA GLY A 196 -17.02 18.63 1.14
C GLY A 196 -16.02 19.13 0.10
N LYS A 197 -14.84 18.49 -0.03
CA LYS A 197 -13.81 18.85 -1.01
C LYS A 197 -12.87 17.69 -1.31
N ASP A 198 -12.23 17.70 -2.48
CA ASP A 198 -11.16 16.77 -2.81
C ASP A 198 -10.07 16.79 -1.70
N PRO A 199 -9.67 15.63 -1.15
CA PRO A 199 -8.67 15.58 -0.08
C PRO A 199 -7.26 15.92 -0.56
N ARG A 200 -7.01 15.94 -1.89
CA ARG A 200 -5.67 16.07 -2.44
C ARG A 200 -5.18 17.51 -2.46
N VAL A 201 -3.92 17.66 -2.07
CA VAL A 201 -3.11 18.85 -2.25
C VAL A 201 -1.95 18.47 -3.15
N TYR A 202 -1.87 19.11 -4.31
CA TYR A 202 -0.89 18.84 -5.35
C TYR A 202 0.32 19.76 -5.23
N SER A 203 1.40 19.42 -5.92
CA SER A 203 2.61 20.24 -5.96
C SER A 203 3.13 20.57 -4.55
N ILE A 204 3.12 19.59 -3.64
CA ILE A 204 3.53 19.77 -2.24
C ILE A 204 4.57 18.72 -1.84
N SER A 205 5.58 19.14 -1.10
CA SER A 205 6.60 18.26 -0.52
C SER A 205 6.62 18.38 0.99
N SER A 206 6.80 17.25 1.68
CA SER A 206 6.99 17.17 3.12
C SER A 206 8.47 17.32 3.46
N THR A 207 8.79 18.22 4.39
CA THR A 207 10.19 18.57 4.72
C THR A 207 10.62 18.14 6.11
N GLU A 208 9.70 18.06 7.07
CA GLU A 208 9.99 17.67 8.46
C GLU A 208 8.70 17.23 9.17
N PHE A 209 8.74 16.12 9.90
CA PHE A 209 7.71 15.74 10.86
C PHE A 209 7.96 16.45 12.20
N LEU A 210 6.90 16.89 12.86
CA LEU A 210 6.95 17.60 14.15
C LEU A 210 6.34 16.72 15.25
N ASP A 211 6.88 16.79 16.47
CA ASP A 211 6.37 16.04 17.62
C ASP A 211 5.87 16.94 18.76
N ASP A 212 5.42 16.29 19.83
CA ASP A 212 4.99 16.89 21.09
C ASP A 212 6.13 17.05 22.11
N GLY A 213 7.38 16.82 21.71
CA GLY A 213 8.56 16.71 22.56
C GLY A 213 8.71 15.35 23.26
N ASN A 214 7.76 14.42 23.09
CA ASN A 214 7.83 13.04 23.57
C ASN A 214 7.88 12.02 22.42
N GLY A 215 8.14 12.47 21.19
CA GLY A 215 8.22 11.63 20.00
C GLY A 215 6.87 11.24 19.40
N ASN A 216 5.75 11.89 19.78
CA ASN A 216 4.46 11.65 19.13
C ASN A 216 4.17 12.72 18.08
N LEU A 217 3.83 12.30 16.86
CA LEU A 217 3.56 13.19 15.74
C LEU A 217 2.44 14.20 16.06
N THR A 218 2.74 15.49 15.91
CA THR A 218 1.79 16.60 16.08
C THR A 218 1.49 17.35 14.79
N GLY A 219 2.39 17.30 13.81
CA GLY A 219 2.24 18.01 12.54
C GLY A 219 3.34 17.70 11.54
N LEU A 220 3.31 18.40 10.41
CA LEU A 220 4.27 18.21 9.33
C LEU A 220 4.56 19.55 8.65
N LYS A 221 5.83 19.91 8.51
CA LYS A 221 6.22 21.02 7.65
C LYS A 221 6.16 20.60 6.19
N THR A 222 5.61 21.48 5.39
CA THR A 222 5.47 21.30 3.95
C THR A 222 5.92 22.54 3.20
N ILE A 223 6.24 22.36 1.93
CA ILE A 223 6.59 23.43 0.99
C ILE A 223 5.97 23.13 -0.37
N ASP A 224 5.51 24.16 -1.08
CA ASP A 224 5.05 23.97 -2.46
C ASP A 224 6.24 23.73 -3.38
N VAL A 225 6.01 22.93 -4.43
CA VAL A 225 7.02 22.57 -5.42
C VAL A 225 6.52 22.75 -6.84
N THR A 226 7.42 23.22 -7.71
CA THR A 226 7.21 23.27 -9.16
C THR A 226 8.07 22.20 -9.83
N LEU A 227 7.53 21.57 -10.89
CA LEU A 227 8.28 20.63 -11.71
C LEU A 227 8.92 21.37 -12.88
N GLU A 228 10.22 21.61 -12.82
CA GLU A 228 11.00 22.28 -13.86
C GLU A 228 12.05 21.33 -14.45
N ASN A 229 11.98 21.07 -15.76
CA ASN A 229 12.92 20.18 -16.46
C ASN A 229 13.10 18.80 -15.78
N GLY A 230 12.01 18.23 -15.27
CA GLY A 230 12.01 16.94 -14.59
C GLY A 230 12.57 16.96 -13.16
N LYS A 231 12.86 18.14 -12.60
CA LYS A 231 13.31 18.31 -11.22
C LYS A 231 12.30 19.15 -10.43
N PHE A 232 12.03 18.74 -9.21
CA PHE A 232 11.23 19.53 -8.29
C PHE A 232 12.08 20.67 -7.71
N LYS A 233 11.53 21.88 -7.75
CA LYS A 233 12.09 23.07 -7.09
C LYS A 233 11.10 23.57 -6.06
N ASN A 234 11.63 23.99 -4.92
CA ASN A 234 10.85 24.59 -3.85
C ASN A 234 10.38 25.99 -4.26
N VAL A 235 9.14 26.32 -3.92
CA VAL A 235 8.62 27.68 -4.00
C VAL A 235 8.95 28.40 -2.69
N GLU A 236 9.93 29.31 -2.71
CA GLU A 236 10.35 30.04 -1.52
C GLU A 236 9.19 30.83 -0.89
N GLY A 237 9.06 30.77 0.44
CA GLY A 237 8.01 31.47 1.18
C GLY A 237 6.65 30.77 1.21
N SER A 238 6.55 29.56 0.65
CA SER A 238 5.33 28.72 0.68
C SER A 238 5.27 27.73 1.85
N GLU A 239 6.24 27.81 2.76
CA GLU A 239 6.34 26.90 3.90
C GLU A 239 5.13 27.01 4.82
N ARG A 240 4.59 25.86 5.21
CA ARG A 240 3.45 25.77 6.14
C ARG A 240 3.53 24.53 7.02
N ILE A 241 2.88 24.61 8.18
CA ILE A 241 2.67 23.53 9.15
C ILE A 241 1.23 23.04 9.01
#